data_AF-A0A1Y3AYD6-F1
#
_entry.id   AF-A0A1Y3AYD6-F1
#
_cell.length_a   1.000
_cell.length_b   1.000
_cell.length_c   1.000
_cell.angle_alpha   90.00
_cell.angle_beta   90.00
_cell.angle_gamma   90.00
#
_symmetry.space_group_name_H-M   'P 1'
#
loop_
_entity.id
_entity.type
_entity.pdbx_description
1 polymer ?
#
loop_
_entity_poly.entity_id
_entity_poly.type
_entity_poly.pdbx_seq_one_letter_code
_entity_poly.pdbx_strand_id
1 'polypeptide(L)'
;MTIPDSIPKDTTPAILMVILLFCIPSNPFGPFPSESLLDWKFAQSKLAWGVILLRGGGFAMADTALSSGLTRLIGEQLVKINDLPFWSIVVIISLTASFTTELASNSAIASVFLPISGQMALLLNKNPLFFIIPVTLSCSYAFVLPVGTPANALVATHAKLKPF
;
A
#
# COMPACT_ATOMS: atom_id res chain seq x y z
N MET A 1 16.70 19.64 -2.51
CA MET A 1 16.22 20.40 -1.34
C MET A 1 15.94 19.38 -0.24
N THR A 2 16.94 19.09 0.57
CA THR A 2 16.91 18.07 1.63
C THR A 2 16.27 18.67 2.86
N ILE A 3 15.09 18.17 3.23
CA ILE A 3 14.37 18.58 4.44
C ILE A 3 15.28 18.24 5.64
N PRO A 4 15.52 19.18 6.57
CA PRO A 4 16.38 18.93 7.72
C PRO A 4 15.81 17.82 8.61
N ASP A 5 16.64 16.84 8.99
CA ASP A 5 16.29 15.66 9.79
C ASP A 5 15.81 15.98 11.23
N SER A 6 15.73 17.26 11.60
CA SER A 6 15.32 17.76 12.91
C SER A 6 13.82 18.01 13.05
N ILE A 7 13.03 17.85 11.99
CA ILE A 7 11.56 18.03 12.06
C ILE A 7 10.94 16.72 12.57
N PRO A 8 10.18 16.74 13.67
CA PRO A 8 9.46 15.55 14.13
C PRO A 8 8.50 15.10 13.02
N LYS A 9 8.67 13.85 12.58
CA LYS A 9 7.81 13.22 11.58
C LYS A 9 6.40 13.08 12.17
N ASP A 10 5.37 13.07 11.33
CA ASP A 10 3.96 12.93 11.76
C ASP A 10 3.71 11.68 12.63
N THR A 11 4.58 10.68 12.52
CA THR A 11 4.57 9.46 13.36
C THR A 11 4.89 9.74 14.83
N THR A 12 5.72 10.73 15.15
CA THR A 12 6.13 11.07 16.51
C THR A 12 4.95 11.49 17.42
N PRO A 13 4.09 12.46 17.04
CA PRO A 13 2.92 12.79 17.84
C PRO A 13 1.91 11.64 17.90
N ALA A 14 1.78 10.85 16.83
CA ALA A 14 0.86 9.71 16.81
C ALA A 14 1.26 8.62 17.82
N ILE A 15 2.54 8.24 17.88
CA ILE A 15 3.05 7.26 18.85
C ILE A 15 2.89 7.79 20.27
N LEU A 16 3.19 9.07 20.50
CA LEU A 16 3.03 9.71 21.81
C LEU A 16 1.57 9.67 22.30
N MET A 17 0.60 9.94 21.42
CA MET A 17 -0.82 9.83 21.75
C MET A 17 -1.25 8.38 22.06
N VAL A 18 -0.73 7.39 21.34
CA VAL A 18 -1.03 5.97 21.63
C VAL A 18 -0.48 5.58 23.00
N ILE A 19 0.76 5.97 23.33
CA ILE A 19 1.36 5.72 24.65
C ILE A 19 0.52 6.38 25.76
N LEU A 20 0.08 7.62 25.54
CA LEU A 20 -0.82 8.32 26.47
C LEU A 20 -2.14 7.56 26.66
N LEU A 21 -2.74 7.02 25.60
CA LEU A 21 -3.98 6.23 25.71
C LEU A 21 -3.80 4.94 26.52
N PHE A 22 -2.61 4.34 26.53
CA PHE A 22 -2.28 3.21 27.40
C PHE A 22 -1.98 3.63 28.85
N CYS A 23 -1.45 4.85 29.07
CA CYS A 23 -1.15 5.37 30.41
C CYS A 23 -2.34 6.04 31.10
N ILE A 24 -3.28 6.63 30.35
CA ILE A 24 -4.41 7.36 30.92
C ILE A 24 -5.44 6.36 31.46
N PRO A 25 -5.85 6.46 32.74
CA PRO A 25 -6.90 5.62 33.29
C PRO A 25 -8.28 6.01 32.72
N SER A 26 -9.13 5.01 32.48
CA SER A 26 -10.54 5.17 32.05
C SER A 26 -11.37 5.98 33.07
N ASN A 27 -11.06 5.85 34.37
CA ASN A 27 -11.69 6.59 35.46
C ASN A 27 -10.67 7.37 36.29
N PRO A 28 -10.34 8.63 35.93
CA PRO A 28 -9.35 9.44 36.65
C PRO A 28 -9.76 9.86 38.07
N PHE A 29 -11.05 9.78 38.41
CA PHE A 29 -11.60 10.16 39.73
C PHE A 29 -12.21 8.98 40.51
N GLY A 30 -11.98 7.73 40.05
CA GLY A 30 -12.50 6.52 40.67
C GLY A 30 -11.53 5.85 41.67
N PRO A 31 -11.94 4.77 42.35
CA PRO A 31 -11.04 4.00 43.22
C PRO A 31 -9.92 3.32 42.42
N PHE A 32 -8.68 3.39 42.92
CA PHE A 32 -7.53 2.70 42.33
C PHE A 32 -7.59 1.18 42.63
N PRO A 33 -7.28 0.29 41.68
CA PRO A 33 -6.79 0.53 40.31
C PRO A 33 -7.92 0.64 39.27
N SER A 34 -7.82 1.62 38.37
CA SER A 34 -8.71 1.79 37.21
C SER A 34 -8.07 1.18 35.95
N GLU A 35 -8.88 0.57 35.08
CA GLU A 35 -8.42 0.08 33.77
C GLU A 35 -7.94 1.24 32.88
N SER A 36 -6.94 0.98 32.02
CA SER A 36 -6.43 1.96 31.05
C SER A 36 -7.49 2.31 29.99
N LEU A 37 -7.40 3.52 29.40
CA LEU A 37 -8.34 3.98 28.37
C LEU A 37 -8.33 3.07 27.13
N LEU A 38 -7.15 2.54 26.80
CA LEU A 38 -6.93 1.53 25.78
C LEU A 38 -6.37 0.27 26.43
N ASP A 39 -7.12 -0.83 26.35
CA ASP A 39 -6.65 -2.14 26.80
C ASP A 39 -5.91 -2.87 25.66
N TRP A 40 -4.86 -3.61 25.99
CA TRP A 40 -4.07 -4.37 25.01
C TRP A 40 -4.94 -5.40 24.27
N LYS A 41 -5.86 -6.07 24.97
CA LYS A 41 -6.79 -7.02 24.35
C LYS A 41 -7.70 -6.34 23.32
N PHE A 42 -8.14 -5.12 23.62
CA PHE A 42 -8.95 -4.32 22.70
C PHE A 42 -8.14 -3.86 21.49
N ALA A 43 -6.93 -3.33 21.70
CA ALA A 43 -6.03 -2.92 20.61
C ALA A 43 -5.68 -4.11 19.70
N GLN A 44 -5.31 -5.26 20.28
CA GLN A 44 -4.96 -6.47 19.53
C GLN A 44 -6.13 -6.99 18.69
N SER A 45 -7.36 -6.96 19.21
CA SER A 45 -8.54 -7.48 18.49
C SER A 45 -9.07 -6.55 17.40
N LYS A 46 -8.84 -5.24 17.52
CA LYS A 46 -9.30 -4.23 16.54
C LYS A 46 -8.26 -3.84 15.50
N LEU A 47 -6.98 -4.09 15.75
CA LEU A 47 -5.91 -3.81 14.79
C LEU A 47 -5.96 -4.79 13.60
N ALA A 48 -5.97 -4.25 12.40
CA ALA A 48 -5.90 -5.02 11.16
C ALA A 48 -4.45 -5.47 10.87
N TRP A 49 -3.93 -6.40 11.68
CA TRP A 49 -2.56 -6.93 11.58
C TRP A 49 -2.15 -7.35 10.17
N GLY A 50 -3.08 -7.95 9.42
CA GLY A 50 -2.84 -8.34 8.04
C GLY A 50 -2.46 -7.18 7.13
N VAL A 51 -3.10 -6.00 7.28
CA VAL A 51 -2.80 -4.81 6.47
C VAL A 51 -1.43 -4.24 6.81
N ILE A 52 -1.06 -4.26 8.10
CA ILE A 52 0.24 -3.78 8.58
C ILE A 52 1.36 -4.66 8.01
N LEU A 53 1.23 -5.98 8.16
CA LEU A 53 2.20 -6.95 7.63
C LEU A 53 2.31 -6.90 6.12
N LEU A 54 1.18 -6.75 5.42
CA LEU A 54 1.14 -6.65 3.97
C LEU A 54 1.85 -5.39 3.46
N ARG A 55 1.61 -4.23 4.09
CA ARG A 55 2.29 -3.00 3.74
C ARG A 55 3.80 -3.06 4.04
N GLY A 56 4.18 -3.66 5.18
CA GLY A 56 5.58 -3.92 5.51
C GLY A 56 6.27 -4.85 4.51
N GLY A 57 5.59 -5.93 4.12
CA GLY A 57 6.06 -6.87 3.09
C GLY A 57 6.22 -6.21 1.72
N GLY A 58 5.32 -5.29 1.35
CA GLY A 58 5.44 -4.49 0.12
C GLY A 58 6.70 -3.61 0.10
N PHE A 59 7.03 -2.96 1.22
CA PHE A 59 8.29 -2.20 1.34
C PHE A 59 9.52 -3.11 1.29
N ALA A 60 9.49 -4.26 1.98
CA ALA A 60 10.58 -5.24 1.94
C ALA A 60 10.79 -5.81 0.53
N MET A 61 9.70 -6.06 -0.22
CA MET A 61 9.77 -6.53 -1.61
C MET A 61 10.37 -5.48 -2.54
N ALA A 62 10.02 -4.21 -2.36
CA ALA A 62 10.58 -3.13 -3.15
C ALA A 62 12.09 -2.92 -2.89
N ASP A 63 12.51 -3.02 -1.62
CA ASP A 63 13.92 -2.97 -1.25
C ASP A 63 14.70 -4.19 -1.78
N THR A 64 14.06 -5.37 -1.76
CA THR A 64 14.62 -6.59 -2.36
C THR A 64 14.73 -6.47 -3.89
N ALA A 65 13.76 -5.83 -4.56
CA ALA A 65 13.80 -5.61 -6.00
C ALA A 65 14.98 -4.71 -6.43
N LEU A 66 15.33 -3.73 -5.60
CA LEU A 66 16.53 -2.92 -5.77
C LEU A 66 17.80 -3.74 -5.51
N SER A 67 17.86 -4.39 -4.34
CA SER A 67 19.05 -5.11 -3.88
C SER A 67 19.39 -6.33 -4.74
N SER A 68 18.38 -6.97 -5.34
CA SER A 68 18.55 -8.08 -6.30
C SER A 68 19.02 -7.62 -7.68
N GLY A 69 19.01 -6.31 -7.96
CA GLY A 69 19.34 -5.76 -9.28
C GLY A 69 18.27 -5.98 -10.35
N LEU A 70 17.12 -6.58 -10.01
CA LEU A 70 16.02 -6.81 -10.95
C LEU A 70 15.52 -5.50 -11.56
N THR A 71 15.33 -4.47 -10.74
CA THR A 71 14.86 -3.16 -11.22
C THR A 71 15.88 -2.53 -12.17
N ARG A 72 17.18 -2.75 -11.94
CA ARG A 72 18.25 -2.29 -12.84
C ARG A 72 18.23 -3.05 -14.16
N LEU A 73 18.09 -4.37 -14.14
CA LEU A 73 17.98 -5.18 -15.36
C LEU A 73 16.77 -4.77 -16.21
N ILE A 74 15.61 -4.56 -15.58
CA ILE A 74 14.41 -4.08 -16.27
C ILE A 74 14.63 -2.68 -16.85
N GLY A 75 15.25 -1.77 -16.07
CA GLY A 75 15.59 -0.42 -16.54
C GLY A 75 16.55 -0.43 -17.73
N GLU A 76 17.61 -1.25 -17.69
CA GLU A 76 18.57 -1.39 -18.78
C GLU A 76 17.94 -2.01 -20.04
N GLN A 77 17.03 -2.98 -19.88
CA GLN A 77 16.27 -3.55 -21.01
C GLN A 77 15.31 -2.51 -21.61
N LEU A 78 14.65 -1.70 -20.80
CA LEU A 78 13.79 -0.61 -21.25
C LEU A 78 14.59 0.47 -22.01
N VAL A 79 15.82 0.78 -21.58
CA VAL A 79 16.71 1.72 -22.28
C VAL A 79 17.19 1.14 -23.62
N LYS A 80 17.42 -0.18 -23.70
CA LYS A 80 17.75 -0.85 -24.98
C LYS A 80 16.60 -0.78 -25.99
N ILE A 81 15.36 -0.69 -25.52
CA ILE A 81 14.21 -0.37 -26.36
C ILE A 81 14.14 1.15 -26.53
N ASN A 82 15.10 1.69 -27.28
CA ASN A 82 15.42 3.12 -27.43
C ASN A 82 14.27 4.04 -27.91
N ASP A 83 13.11 3.48 -28.27
CA ASP A 83 11.98 4.21 -28.85
C ASP A 83 10.69 4.18 -28.00
N LEU A 84 10.66 3.50 -26.84
CA LEU A 84 9.42 3.51 -26.06
C LEU A 84 9.26 4.85 -25.32
N PRO A 85 8.19 5.63 -25.58
CA PRO A 85 7.94 6.84 -24.84
C PRO A 85 7.65 6.48 -23.37
N PHE A 86 8.08 7.34 -22.46
CA PHE A 86 7.84 7.22 -21.01
C PHE A 86 6.39 6.79 -20.67
N TRP A 87 5.41 7.35 -21.39
CA TRP A 87 4.00 7.03 -21.22
C TRP A 87 3.66 5.55 -21.47
N SER A 88 4.32 4.89 -22.42
CA SER A 88 4.10 3.47 -22.70
C SER A 88 4.51 2.59 -21.52
N ILE A 89 5.61 2.93 -20.85
CA ILE A 89 6.10 2.21 -19.66
C ILE A 89 5.08 2.33 -18.52
N VAL A 90 4.58 3.55 -18.27
CA VAL A 90 3.55 3.82 -17.27
C VAL A 90 2.27 3.04 -17.58
N VAL A 91 1.84 3.01 -18.84
CA VAL A 91 0.65 2.27 -19.28
C VAL A 91 0.83 0.78 -19.04
N ILE A 92 1.96 0.18 -19.43
CA ILE A 92 2.23 -1.26 -19.25
C ILE A 92 2.15 -1.64 -17.77
N ILE A 93 2.82 -0.90 -16.88
CA ILE A 93 2.79 -1.19 -15.43
C ILE A 93 1.38 -1.05 -14.88
N SER A 94 0.66 -0.01 -15.30
CA SER A 94 -0.71 0.25 -14.87
C SER A 94 -1.65 -0.87 -15.33
N LEU A 95 -1.43 -1.40 -16.53
CA LEU A 95 -2.15 -2.55 -17.08
C LEU A 95 -1.84 -3.83 -16.31
N THR A 96 -0.56 -4.11 -16.04
CA THR A 96 -0.14 -5.27 -15.24
C THR A 96 -0.70 -5.20 -13.82
N ALA A 97 -0.68 -4.01 -13.20
CA ALA A 97 -1.28 -3.78 -11.90
C ALA A 97 -2.79 -4.01 -11.94
N SER A 98 -3.50 -3.47 -12.93
CA SER A 98 -4.95 -3.66 -13.10
C SER A 98 -5.33 -5.14 -13.29
N PHE A 99 -4.63 -5.88 -14.15
CA PHE A 99 -4.87 -7.32 -14.31
C PHE A 99 -4.59 -8.12 -13.03
N THR A 100 -3.52 -7.78 -12.31
CA THR A 100 -3.21 -8.43 -11.04
C THR A 100 -4.29 -8.11 -10.00
N THR A 101 -4.89 -6.91 -10.06
CA THR A 101 -5.94 -6.40 -9.14
C THR A 101 -7.20 -7.24 -9.18
N GLU A 102 -7.46 -7.93 -10.27
CA GLU A 102 -8.60 -8.85 -10.34
C GLU A 102 -8.39 -10.15 -9.53
N LEU A 103 -7.13 -10.51 -9.22
CA LEU A 103 -6.77 -11.74 -8.51
C LEU A 103 -6.60 -11.55 -7.00
N ALA A 104 -6.38 -10.32 -6.53
CA ALA A 104 -6.18 -10.02 -5.12
C ALA A 104 -6.71 -8.63 -4.76
N SER A 105 -6.92 -8.36 -3.47
CA SER A 105 -7.51 -7.09 -3.03
C SER A 105 -6.74 -5.85 -3.52
N ASN A 106 -7.46 -4.81 -3.92
CA ASN A 106 -6.91 -3.54 -4.42
C ASN A 106 -5.83 -2.95 -3.50
N SER A 107 -6.05 -3.00 -2.18
CA SER A 107 -5.08 -2.50 -1.20
C SER A 107 -3.81 -3.34 -1.12
N ALA A 108 -3.89 -4.65 -1.39
CA ALA A 108 -2.72 -5.53 -1.39
C ALA A 108 -1.80 -5.21 -2.56
N ILE A 109 -2.38 -5.08 -3.74
CA ILE A 109 -1.61 -4.84 -4.96
C ILE A 109 -1.06 -3.44 -4.99
N ALA A 110 -1.84 -2.45 -4.55
CA ALA A 110 -1.31 -1.11 -4.32
C ALA A 110 -0.08 -1.13 -3.41
N SER A 111 -0.12 -1.88 -2.30
CA SER A 111 1.02 -1.93 -1.36
C SER A 111 2.30 -2.54 -1.94
N VAL A 112 2.18 -3.39 -2.97
CA VAL A 112 3.30 -4.03 -3.67
C VAL A 112 3.78 -3.17 -4.84
N PHE A 113 2.86 -2.68 -5.69
CA PHE A 113 3.21 -1.98 -6.92
C PHE A 113 3.62 -0.53 -6.70
N LEU A 114 3.10 0.16 -5.67
CA LEU A 114 3.48 1.55 -5.37
C LEU A 114 4.99 1.70 -5.09
N PRO A 115 5.60 0.93 -4.18
CA PRO A 115 7.01 1.10 -3.89
C PRO A 115 7.89 0.65 -5.08
N ILE A 116 7.51 -0.39 -5.83
CA ILE A 116 8.20 -0.79 -7.07
C ILE A 116 8.19 0.35 -8.12
N SER A 117 7.02 0.96 -8.31
CA SER A 117 6.82 2.08 -9.24
C SER A 117 7.59 3.33 -8.82
N GLY A 118 7.62 3.63 -7.52
CA GLY A 118 8.41 4.72 -6.95
C GLY A 118 9.91 4.53 -7.19
N GLN A 119 10.43 3.32 -6.97
CA GLN A 119 11.84 3.00 -7.23
C GLN A 119 12.21 3.09 -8.70
N MET A 120 11.32 2.65 -9.59
CA MET A 120 11.57 2.72 -11.03
C MET A 120 11.60 4.16 -11.54
N ALA A 121 10.80 5.06 -10.95
CA ALA A 121 10.86 6.47 -11.25
C ALA A 121 12.21 7.10 -10.85
N LEU A 122 12.76 6.70 -9.70
CA LEU A 122 14.08 7.15 -9.24
C LEU A 122 15.19 6.71 -10.19
N LEU A 123 15.15 5.45 -10.67
CA LEU A 123 16.13 4.95 -11.64
C LEU A 123 16.06 5.68 -13.00
N LEU A 124 14.85 6.06 -13.43
CA LEU A 124 14.63 6.80 -14.67
C LEU A 124 14.84 8.32 -14.51
N ASN A 125 15.25 8.79 -13.33
CA ASN A 125 15.37 10.23 -12.99
C ASN A 125 14.10 11.04 -13.34
N LYS A 126 12.93 10.46 -13.10
CA LYS A 126 11.62 11.11 -13.30
C LYS A 126 10.92 11.29 -11.96
N ASN A 127 10.00 12.25 -11.90
CA ASN A 127 9.21 12.48 -10.70
C ASN A 127 8.35 11.22 -10.41
N PRO A 128 8.44 10.61 -9.21
CA PRO A 128 7.71 9.39 -8.84
C PRO A 128 6.20 9.52 -8.92
N LEU A 129 5.66 10.73 -8.80
CA LEU A 129 4.22 10.98 -8.92
C LEU A 129 3.66 10.52 -10.27
N PHE A 130 4.45 10.61 -11.35
CA PHE A 130 3.99 10.20 -12.68
C PHE A 130 3.79 8.67 -12.82
N PHE A 131 4.43 7.87 -11.97
CA PHE A 131 4.19 6.43 -11.91
C PHE A 131 3.16 6.06 -10.86
N ILE A 132 3.24 6.68 -9.68
CA ILE A 132 2.39 6.33 -8.54
C ILE A 132 0.92 6.65 -8.84
N ILE A 133 0.60 7.85 -9.34
CA ILE A 133 -0.79 8.26 -9.60
C ILE A 133 -1.54 7.29 -10.52
N PRO A 134 -1.07 7.00 -11.74
CA PRO A 134 -1.78 6.10 -12.65
C PRO A 134 -1.85 4.67 -12.12
N VAL A 135 -0.80 4.15 -11.49
CA VAL A 135 -0.82 2.81 -10.88
C VAL A 135 -1.85 2.72 -9.74
N THR A 136 -1.96 3.76 -8.91
CA THR A 136 -2.93 3.81 -7.81
C THR A 136 -4.37 3.87 -8.34
N LEU A 137 -4.60 4.66 -9.40
CA LEU A 137 -5.88 4.70 -10.08
C LEU A 137 -6.22 3.33 -10.68
N SER A 138 -5.31 2.71 -11.42
CA SER A 138 -5.51 1.38 -12.01
C SER A 138 -5.76 0.28 -10.98
N CYS A 139 -5.12 0.33 -9.81
CA CYS A 139 -5.43 -0.58 -8.70
C CYS A 139 -6.82 -0.35 -8.10
N SER A 140 -7.45 0.80 -8.34
CA SER A 140 -8.80 1.11 -7.86
C SER A 140 -9.89 0.65 -8.84
N TYR A 141 -9.56 0.50 -10.13
CA TYR A 141 -10.46 0.04 -11.18
C TYR A 141 -10.48 -1.51 -11.30
N ALA A 142 -11.01 -2.20 -10.29
CA ALA A 142 -11.21 -3.66 -10.30
C ALA A 142 -12.67 -4.01 -10.69
N PHE A 143 -12.95 -4.03 -11.99
CA PHE A 143 -14.31 -4.17 -12.53
C PHE A 143 -14.49 -5.39 -13.44
N VAL A 144 -13.43 -6.16 -13.71
CA VAL A 144 -13.42 -7.17 -14.78
C VAL A 144 -13.83 -8.55 -14.26
N LEU A 145 -13.56 -8.90 -13.00
CA LEU A 145 -13.95 -10.18 -12.40
C LEU A 145 -14.77 -9.98 -11.11
N PRO A 146 -15.87 -10.75 -10.93
CA PRO A 146 -16.74 -10.64 -9.76
C PRO A 146 -16.07 -11.06 -8.43
N VAL A 147 -14.87 -11.64 -8.50
CA VAL A 147 -14.07 -12.12 -7.36
C VAL A 147 -13.22 -11.00 -6.73
N GLY A 148 -12.90 -9.93 -7.46
CA GLY A 148 -11.91 -8.94 -7.04
C GLY A 148 -12.34 -7.99 -5.92
N THR A 149 -13.65 -7.74 -5.76
CA THR A 149 -14.17 -6.80 -4.75
C THR A 149 -15.41 -7.36 -4.05
N PRO A 150 -15.55 -7.19 -2.72
CA PRO A 150 -16.68 -7.72 -1.96
C PRO A 150 -18.03 -7.16 -2.42
N ALA A 151 -18.08 -5.95 -2.97
CA ALA A 151 -19.28 -5.39 -3.59
C ALA A 151 -19.70 -6.15 -4.86
N ASN A 152 -18.75 -6.47 -5.75
CA ASN A 152 -19.01 -7.21 -6.99
C ASN A 152 -19.44 -8.66 -6.70
N ALA A 153 -18.84 -9.30 -5.68
CA ALA A 153 -19.23 -10.64 -5.22
C ALA A 153 -20.65 -10.65 -4.63
N LEU A 154 -21.02 -9.61 -3.87
CA LEU A 154 -22.34 -9.48 -3.24
C LEU A 154 -23.45 -9.25 -4.28
N VAL A 155 -23.18 -8.45 -5.31
CA VAL A 155 -24.11 -8.28 -6.44
C VAL A 155 -24.20 -9.55 -7.29
N ALA A 156 -23.09 -10.23 -7.57
CA ALA A 156 -23.09 -11.47 -8.36
C ALA A 156 -23.91 -12.59 -7.71
N THR A 157 -23.80 -12.74 -6.38
CA THR A 157 -24.58 -13.71 -5.61
C THR A 157 -26.06 -13.36 -5.52
N HIS A 158 -26.42 -12.09 -5.32
CA HIS A 158 -27.82 -11.65 -5.31
C HIS A 158 -28.49 -11.66 -6.69
N ALA A 159 -27.75 -11.32 -7.75
CA ALA A 159 -28.28 -11.22 -9.12
C ALA A 159 -28.27 -12.57 -9.88
N LYS A 160 -27.82 -13.67 -9.26
CA LYS A 160 -27.66 -15.00 -9.91
C LYS A 160 -26.92 -14.91 -11.26
N LEU A 161 -25.90 -14.06 -11.34
CA LEU A 161 -25.09 -13.93 -12.55
C LEU A 161 -24.32 -15.23 -12.76
N LYS A 162 -24.41 -15.81 -13.97
CA LYS A 162 -23.74 -17.05 -14.32
C LYS A 162 -22.22 -16.79 -14.30
N PRO A 163 -21.43 -17.44 -13.44
CA PRO A 163 -19.98 -17.40 -13.59
C PRO A 163 -19.66 -18.13 -14.90
N PHE A 164 -18.83 -17.52 -15.73
CA PHE A 164 -18.32 -18.16 -16.95
C PHE A 164 -17.59 -19.46 -16.62
#